data_AF-A0A1H2YJD9-F1
#
_entry.id   AF-A0A1H2YJD9-F1
#
_cell.length_a   1.000
_cell.length_b   1.000
_cell.length_c   1.000
_cell.angle_alpha   90.00
_cell.angle_beta   90.00
_cell.angle_gamma   90.00
#
_symmetry.space_group_name_H-M   'P 1'
#
loop_
_entity.id
_entity.type
_entity.pdbx_description
1 polymer ?
#
loop_
_entity_poly.entity_id
_entity_poly.type
_entity_poly.pdbx_seq_one_letter_code
_entity_poly.pdbx_strand_id
1 'polypeptide(L)'
;MKKTLTILGFLAVFPAGLALADDDCFVPMADWQPRDAVQRLAEDNGWSVRRIKIDDGCYEIDGRDAEGRRIEVTVHPATLEVIEFEYEDDEDEDDRSRRDREQRSDD
;
A
#
# COMPACT_ATOMS: atom_id res chain seq x y z
N MET A 1 -21.73 -14.52 61.59
CA MET A 1 -21.09 -15.70 60.95
C MET A 1 -20.47 -15.23 59.64
N LYS A 2 -19.17 -15.46 59.45
CA LYS A 2 -18.41 -14.99 58.30
C LYS A 2 -18.63 -15.99 57.15
N LYS A 3 -19.28 -15.58 56.06
CA LYS A 3 -19.39 -16.41 54.86
C LYS A 3 -18.30 -15.96 53.88
N THR A 4 -17.19 -16.68 53.87
CA THR A 4 -16.18 -16.64 52.82
C THR A 4 -16.78 -17.26 51.56
N LEU A 5 -16.91 -16.47 50.50
CA LEU A 5 -17.22 -16.97 49.16
C LEU A 5 -16.03 -16.65 48.26
N THR A 6 -15.15 -17.64 48.16
CA THR A 6 -14.25 -17.89 47.03
C THR A 6 -15.09 -18.08 45.77
N ILE A 7 -14.71 -17.47 44.64
CA ILE A 7 -15.11 -17.74 43.23
C ILE A 7 -14.62 -16.50 42.45
N LEU A 8 -13.94 -16.54 41.31
CA LEU A 8 -13.37 -17.58 40.45
C LEU A 8 -12.52 -16.74 39.48
N GLY A 9 -11.22 -17.00 39.38
CA GLY A 9 -10.35 -16.23 38.50
C GLY A 9 -10.74 -16.44 37.04
N PHE A 10 -11.25 -15.39 36.38
CA PHE A 10 -11.49 -15.39 34.95
C PHE A 10 -10.16 -15.14 34.25
N LEU A 11 -9.47 -16.23 33.91
CA LEU A 11 -8.23 -16.18 33.15
C LEU A 11 -8.62 -15.97 31.69
N ALA A 12 -8.71 -14.70 31.28
CA ALA A 12 -8.92 -14.32 29.90
C ALA A 12 -7.67 -14.72 29.10
N VAL A 13 -7.74 -15.87 28.42
CA VAL A 13 -6.82 -16.21 27.35
C VAL A 13 -7.16 -15.27 26.20
N PHE A 14 -6.46 -14.15 26.13
CA PHE A 14 -6.39 -13.39 24.89
C PHE A 14 -5.59 -14.24 23.90
N PRO A 15 -6.17 -14.67 22.76
CA PRO A 15 -5.33 -15.08 21.65
C PRO A 15 -4.51 -13.84 21.28
N ALA A 16 -3.22 -13.88 21.55
CA ALA A 16 -2.29 -12.98 20.88
C ALA A 16 -2.42 -13.30 19.40
N GLY A 17 -3.18 -12.48 18.67
CA GLY A 17 -3.15 -12.52 17.22
C GLY A 17 -1.69 -12.36 16.80
N LEU A 18 -1.17 -13.36 16.09
CA LEU A 18 0.08 -13.20 15.38
C LEU A 18 -0.16 -12.08 14.36
N ALA A 19 0.35 -10.89 14.65
CA ALA A 19 0.61 -9.93 13.60
C ALA A 19 1.78 -10.51 12.79
N LEU A 20 1.45 -11.31 11.79
CA LEU A 20 2.38 -11.61 10.72
C LEU A 20 2.54 -10.28 9.99
N ALA A 21 3.69 -9.62 10.17
CA ALA A 21 4.18 -8.72 9.16
C ALA A 21 4.56 -9.64 7.99
N ASP A 22 3.60 -9.86 7.10
CA ASP A 22 3.79 -10.71 5.95
C ASP A 22 4.75 -9.95 5.03
N ASP A 23 5.94 -10.49 4.82
CA ASP A 23 6.87 -9.98 3.80
C ASP A 23 6.29 -10.40 2.43
N ASP A 24 5.14 -9.81 2.08
CA ASP A 24 4.10 -10.38 1.18
C ASP A 24 4.59 -10.68 -0.24
N CYS A 25 5.75 -10.20 -0.66
CA CYS A 25 6.26 -10.36 -2.03
C CYS A 25 7.63 -11.00 -2.16
N PHE A 26 8.21 -11.60 -1.10
CA PHE A 26 9.53 -12.21 -1.22
C PHE A 26 9.51 -13.55 -1.99
N VAL A 27 9.44 -13.48 -3.32
CA VAL A 27 9.50 -14.62 -4.23
C VAL A 27 10.74 -14.57 -5.14
N PRO A 28 11.35 -15.72 -5.49
CA PRO A 28 12.48 -15.76 -6.40
C PRO A 28 12.14 -15.11 -7.75
N MET A 29 13.03 -14.27 -8.30
CA MET A 29 12.82 -13.60 -9.60
C MET A 29 12.47 -14.54 -10.76
N ALA A 30 12.85 -15.82 -10.67
CA ALA A 30 12.52 -16.84 -11.66
C ALA A 30 11.01 -17.17 -11.70
N ASP A 31 10.30 -16.94 -10.60
CA ASP A 31 8.87 -17.21 -10.44
C ASP A 31 8.01 -15.95 -10.70
N TRP A 32 8.65 -14.82 -11.03
CA TRP A 32 7.95 -13.58 -11.32
C TRP A 32 7.26 -13.67 -12.68
N GLN A 33 6.02 -13.21 -12.72
CA GLN A 33 5.34 -12.97 -13.97
C GLN A 33 6.04 -11.85 -14.73
N PRO A 34 6.11 -11.94 -16.06
CA PRO A 34 6.74 -10.90 -16.85
C PRO A 34 5.92 -9.60 -16.80
N ARG A 35 6.59 -8.47 -17.04
CA ARG A 35 5.98 -7.13 -16.97
C ARG A 35 4.75 -6.96 -17.87
N ASP A 36 4.69 -7.67 -19.00
CA ASP A 36 3.51 -7.65 -19.88
C ASP A 36 2.27 -8.29 -19.24
N ALA A 37 2.44 -9.19 -18.28
CA ALA A 37 1.34 -9.78 -17.54
C ALA A 37 0.73 -8.76 -16.55
N VAL A 38 1.59 -7.95 -15.90
CA VAL A 38 1.17 -6.82 -15.06
C VAL A 38 0.47 -5.74 -15.89
N GLN A 39 1.00 -5.45 -17.08
CA GLN A 39 0.35 -4.54 -18.03
C GLN A 39 -1.05 -5.03 -18.43
N ARG A 40 -1.20 -6.32 -18.73
CA ARG A 40 -2.51 -6.93 -19.03
C ARG A 40 -3.47 -6.88 -17.85
N LEU A 41 -2.99 -7.15 -16.63
CA LEU A 41 -3.80 -6.98 -15.42
C LEU A 41 -4.36 -5.56 -15.33
N ALA A 42 -3.53 -4.53 -15.57
CA ALA A 42 -3.99 -3.15 -15.54
C ALA A 42 -5.04 -2.86 -16.63
N GLU A 43 -4.81 -3.34 -17.86
CA GLU A 43 -5.75 -3.19 -18.98
C GLU A 43 -7.10 -3.87 -18.69
N ASP A 44 -7.08 -5.09 -18.13
CA ASP A 44 -8.27 -5.85 -17.76
C ASP A 44 -9.09 -5.14 -16.66
N ASN A 45 -8.44 -4.36 -15.80
CA ASN A 45 -9.10 -3.52 -14.78
C ASN A 45 -9.46 -2.11 -15.29
N GLY A 46 -9.18 -1.79 -16.55
CA GLY A 46 -9.47 -0.47 -17.14
C GLY A 46 -8.55 0.64 -16.64
N TRP A 47 -7.36 0.30 -16.16
CA TRP A 47 -6.36 1.26 -15.67
C TRP A 47 -5.40 1.68 -16.78
N SER A 48 -5.06 2.95 -16.81
CA SER A 48 -3.99 3.48 -17.64
C SER A 48 -2.67 3.46 -16.87
N VAL A 49 -1.69 2.73 -17.39
CA VAL A 49 -0.37 2.58 -16.76
C VAL A 49 0.52 3.77 -17.12
N ARG A 50 1.01 4.50 -16.10
CA ARG A 50 2.08 5.50 -16.24
C ARG A 50 3.43 4.83 -16.09
N ARG A 51 3.57 4.01 -15.04
CA ARG A 51 4.79 3.30 -14.69
C ARG A 51 4.43 1.95 -14.10
N ILE A 52 5.33 1.00 -14.27
CA ILE A 52 5.38 -0.20 -13.44
C ILE A 52 6.80 -0.21 -12.84
N LYS A 53 6.90 -0.27 -11.52
CA LYS A 53 8.17 -0.34 -10.78
C LYS A 53 8.24 -1.64 -9.98
N ILE A 54 9.43 -1.92 -9.45
CA ILE A 54 9.64 -2.98 -8.48
C ILE A 54 10.03 -2.27 -7.19
N ASP A 55 9.26 -2.49 -6.13
CA ASP A 55 9.50 -1.89 -4.82
C ASP A 55 9.26 -2.94 -3.74
N ASP A 56 10.20 -3.07 -2.81
CA ASP A 56 10.19 -4.05 -1.71
C ASP A 56 9.80 -5.49 -2.11
N GLY A 57 10.20 -5.89 -3.33
CA GLY A 57 9.94 -7.23 -3.87
C GLY A 57 8.59 -7.38 -4.55
N CYS A 58 7.74 -6.36 -4.59
CA CYS A 58 6.47 -6.36 -5.31
C CYS A 58 6.59 -5.67 -6.68
N TYR A 59 5.61 -5.92 -7.55
CA TYR A 59 5.33 -4.96 -8.63
C TYR A 59 4.48 -3.83 -8.09
N GLU A 60 4.66 -2.64 -8.63
CA GLU A 60 3.82 -1.50 -8.28
C GLU A 60 3.46 -0.72 -9.55
N ILE A 61 2.19 -0.36 -9.67
CA ILE A 61 1.61 0.31 -10.84
C ILE A 61 1.17 1.71 -10.46
N ASP A 62 1.95 2.72 -10.83
CA ASP A 62 1.47 4.10 -10.86
C ASP A 62 0.64 4.31 -12.14
N GLY A 63 -0.57 4.83 -11.99
CA GLY A 63 -1.46 5.01 -13.14
C GLY A 63 -2.67 5.88 -12.87
N ARG A 64 -3.70 5.68 -13.69
CA ARG A 64 -5.04 6.20 -13.44
C ARG A 64 -6.09 5.15 -13.65
N ASP A 65 -7.13 5.17 -12.83
CA ASP A 65 -8.29 4.30 -12.98
C ASP A 65 -9.19 4.71 -14.17
N ALA A 66 -10.28 3.97 -14.36
CA ALA A 66 -11.26 4.23 -15.42
C ALA A 66 -11.97 5.59 -15.28
N GLU A 67 -11.98 6.19 -14.09
CA GLU A 67 -12.55 7.52 -13.81
C GLU A 67 -11.50 8.63 -13.94
N GLY A 68 -10.24 8.28 -14.21
CA GLY A 68 -9.13 9.21 -14.37
C GLY A 68 -8.45 9.62 -13.06
N ARG A 69 -8.81 9.03 -11.92
CA ARG A 69 -8.15 9.27 -10.62
C ARG A 69 -6.79 8.62 -10.60
N ARG A 70 -5.80 9.24 -9.94
CA ARG A 70 -4.47 8.63 -9.79
C ARG A 70 -4.53 7.48 -8.82
N ILE A 71 -3.80 6.43 -9.14
CA ILE A 71 -3.73 5.22 -8.33
C ILE A 71 -2.29 4.74 -8.24
N GLU A 72 -1.94 4.18 -7.09
CA GLU A 72 -0.76 3.34 -6.88
C GLU A 72 -1.27 1.95 -6.49
N VAL A 73 -0.85 0.90 -7.20
CA VAL A 73 -1.35 -0.46 -6.99
C VAL A 73 -0.19 -1.43 -6.82
N THR A 74 -0.08 -2.02 -5.63
CA THR A 74 0.92 -3.05 -5.31
C THR A 74 0.39 -4.42 -5.71
N VAL A 75 1.19 -5.15 -6.48
CA VAL A 75 0.82 -6.43 -7.10
C VAL A 75 1.84 -7.50 -6.75
N HIS A 76 1.36 -8.64 -6.26
CA HIS A 76 2.18 -9.81 -5.97
C HIS A 76 2.82 -10.33 -7.27
N PRO A 77 4.15 -10.46 -7.35
CA PRO A 77 4.84 -10.68 -8.61
C PRO A 77 4.64 -12.08 -9.22
N ALA A 78 4.37 -13.13 -8.41
CA ALA A 78 4.14 -14.47 -8.94
C ALA A 78 2.68 -14.77 -9.35
N THR A 79 1.72 -14.17 -8.63
CA THR A 79 0.28 -14.51 -8.71
C THR A 79 -0.53 -13.42 -9.39
N LEU A 80 0.01 -12.20 -9.51
CA LEU A 80 -0.69 -10.99 -9.96
C LEU A 80 -1.85 -10.57 -9.06
N GLU A 81 -1.86 -11.03 -7.82
CA GLU A 81 -2.82 -10.58 -6.82
C GLU A 81 -2.57 -9.12 -6.45
N VAL A 82 -3.64 -8.32 -6.38
CA VAL A 82 -3.56 -6.95 -5.89
C VAL A 82 -3.48 -7.01 -4.37
N ILE A 83 -2.33 -6.59 -3.83
CA ILE A 83 -2.06 -6.56 -2.39
C ILE A 83 -2.59 -5.26 -1.80
N GLU A 84 -2.32 -4.14 -2.47
CA GLU A 84 -2.68 -2.80 -2.02
C GLU A 84 -3.16 -1.94 -3.18
N PHE A 85 -4.10 -1.04 -2.89
CA PHE A 85 -4.66 -0.11 -3.85
C PHE A 85 -4.88 1.23 -3.17
N GLU A 86 -4.10 2.23 -3.58
CA GLU A 86 -4.16 3.59 -3.02
C GLU A 86 -4.57 4.60 -4.09
N TYR A 87 -5.26 5.65 -3.67
CA TYR A 87 -5.49 6.83 -4.50
C TYR A 87 -4.44 7.88 -4.15
N GLU A 88 -3.66 8.33 -5.13
CA GLU A 88 -2.71 9.44 -4.93
C GLU A 88 -3.48 10.77 -5.00
N ASP A 89 -3.68 11.42 -3.86
CA ASP A 89 -4.27 12.75 -3.79
C ASP A 89 -3.20 13.84 -4.06
N ASP A 90 -3.54 14.84 -4.87
CA ASP A 90 -2.64 15.92 -5.34
C ASP A 90 -2.36 16.99 -4.24
N GLU A 91 -1.91 16.61 -3.04
CA GLU A 91 -1.60 17.58 -1.96
C GLU A 91 -0.23 18.30 -2.09
N ASP A 92 0.53 18.08 -3.16
CA ASP A 92 1.92 18.58 -3.32
C ASP A 92 2.10 19.86 -4.17
N GLU A 93 1.11 20.77 -4.21
CA GLU A 93 1.26 22.07 -4.91
C GLU A 93 1.45 23.30 -3.99
N ASP A 94 1.62 23.16 -2.67
CA ASP A 94 1.65 24.31 -1.75
C ASP A 94 3.02 24.76 -1.19
N ASP A 95 4.16 24.21 -1.65
CA ASP A 95 5.50 24.63 -1.16
C ASP A 95 6.38 25.37 -2.19
N ARG A 96 5.77 25.93 -3.25
CA ARG A 96 6.49 26.82 -4.19
C ARG A 96 6.26 28.31 -3.96
N SER A 97 5.29 28.70 -3.13
CA SER A 97 4.97 30.12 -2.88
C SER A 97 5.84 30.80 -1.82
N ARG A 98 6.64 30.04 -1.05
CA ARG A 98 7.50 30.61 0.01
C ARG A 98 8.81 31.22 -0.51
N ARG A 99 9.38 30.70 -1.60
CA ARG A 99 10.67 31.19 -2.12
C ARG A 99 10.58 32.55 -2.83
N ASP A 100 9.41 32.93 -3.33
CA ASP A 100 9.23 34.24 -3.98
C ASP A 100 8.98 35.38 -2.96
N ARG A 101 8.68 35.06 -1.69
CA ARG A 101 8.49 36.09 -0.64
C ARG A 101 9.77 36.53 0.04
N GLU A 102 10.73 35.63 0.22
CA GLU A 102 12.05 35.98 0.80
C GLU A 102 12.89 36.85 -0.13
N GLN A 103 12.70 36.72 -1.46
CA GLN A 103 13.47 37.50 -2.43
C GLN A 103 12.96 38.94 -2.62
N ARG A 104 11.83 39.29 -2.01
CA ARG A 104 11.19 40.62 -2.12
C ARG A 104 11.29 41.44 -0.84
N SER A 105 11.85 40.87 0.23
CA SER A 105 12.09 41.53 1.51
C SER A 105 13.49 42.14 1.63
N ASP A 106 14.36 41.91 0.64
CA ASP A 106 15.75 42.39 0.60
C ASP A 106 15.97 43.60 -0.35
N ASP A 107 14.91 44.21 -0.91
CA ASP A 107 14.94 45.46 -1.71
C ASP A 107 14.21 46.62 -1.01
#